data_AF-A0A933G9H8-F1
#
_entry.id   AF-A0A933G9H8-F1
#
_cell.length_a   1.000
_cell.length_b   1.000
_cell.length_c   1.000
_cell.angle_alpha   90.00
_cell.angle_beta   90.00
_cell.angle_gamma   90.00
#
_symmetry.space_group_name_H-M   'P 1'
#
loop_
_entity.id
_entity.type
_entity.pdbx_description
1 polymer ?
#
loop_
_entity_poly.entity_id
_entity_poly.type
_entity_poly.pdbx_seq_one_letter_code
_entity_poly.pdbx_strand_id
1 'polypeptide(L)'
;MRKLLAVHMLCLAGTAYGEAPATQPTPAIASAEWSLIFRFQDPRRVSVVLPGGARPVVYWYMLYTVENPTEREINFVPEIRIVTDRLQVIRCGEGVSPEAYRSIHRRANDPALVPPEKIAGRVQPGKDRARHGVAIWKDFDPEIRSFTVYVSGLSGEMMRWKNPAFNPEKPQGRDNRAYFLLRKTLAIPYSLPGSEASRGEIVPRRIADEQKWVMR
;
A
#
# COMPACT_ATOMS: atom_id res chain seq x y z
N MET A 1 78.37 16.40 30.73
CA MET A 1 78.06 16.12 29.30
C MET A 1 76.55 16.01 29.15
N ARG A 2 75.96 16.90 28.33
CA ARG A 2 74.51 17.09 28.13
C ARG A 2 73.81 15.79 27.70
N LYS A 3 72.72 15.40 28.37
CA LYS A 3 71.75 14.43 27.85
C LYS A 3 70.47 15.17 27.45
N LEU A 4 70.10 15.05 26.18
CA LEU A 4 68.84 15.49 25.61
C LEU A 4 67.68 14.69 26.22
N LEU A 5 66.57 15.35 26.55
CA LEU A 5 65.26 14.71 26.71
C LEU A 5 64.37 15.16 25.55
N ALA A 6 63.98 14.19 24.72
CA ALA A 6 63.00 14.36 23.66
C ALA A 6 61.60 14.11 24.26
N VAL A 7 60.69 15.07 24.06
CA VAL A 7 59.27 14.93 24.39
C VAL A 7 58.58 14.27 23.18
N HIS A 8 57.97 13.11 23.39
CA HIS A 8 57.04 12.52 22.42
C HIS A 8 55.61 12.88 22.81
N MET A 9 54.99 13.70 21.96
CA MET A 9 53.59 14.07 22.01
C MET A 9 52.78 12.96 21.31
N LEU A 10 52.06 12.16 22.09
CA LEU A 10 51.23 11.08 21.59
C LEU A 10 49.85 11.65 21.21
N CYS A 11 49.62 11.90 19.92
CA CYS A 11 48.30 12.25 19.39
C CYS A 11 47.40 11.01 19.37
N LEU A 12 46.37 10.97 20.23
CA LEU A 12 45.24 10.05 20.08
C LEU A 12 44.39 10.53 18.89
N ALA A 13 44.43 9.78 17.79
CA ALA A 13 43.47 9.92 16.70
C ALA A 13 42.13 9.31 17.16
N GLY A 14 41.13 10.18 17.40
CA GLY A 14 39.75 9.76 17.63
C GLY A 14 39.18 9.12 16.36
N THR A 15 38.77 7.86 16.45
CA THR A 15 38.01 7.20 15.41
C THR A 15 36.60 7.80 15.37
N ALA A 16 36.34 8.64 14.38
CA ALA A 16 34.99 9.04 14.03
C ALA A 16 34.22 7.82 13.52
N TYR A 17 33.30 7.29 14.34
CA TYR A 17 32.28 6.36 13.86
C TYR A 17 31.38 7.12 12.88
N GLY A 18 31.55 6.86 11.59
CA GLY A 18 30.61 7.30 10.56
C GLY A 18 29.27 6.58 10.76
N GLU A 19 28.22 7.34 11.04
CA GLU A 19 26.84 6.85 10.98
C GLU A 19 26.54 6.51 9.51
N ALA A 20 26.33 5.24 9.21
CA ALA A 20 25.90 4.81 7.88
C ALA A 20 24.55 5.49 7.56
N PRO A 21 24.34 5.98 6.34
CA PRO A 21 23.07 6.58 5.95
C PRO A 21 21.94 5.57 6.17
N ALA A 22 20.87 5.99 6.84
CA ALA A 22 19.71 5.15 7.11
C ALA A 22 19.13 4.62 5.79
N THR A 23 19.43 3.36 5.47
CA THR A 23 18.89 2.65 4.33
C THR A 23 17.36 2.62 4.44
N GLN A 24 16.66 2.92 3.34
CA GLN A 24 15.20 2.83 3.33
C GLN A 24 14.78 1.39 3.70
N PRO A 25 13.81 1.21 4.60
CA PRO A 25 13.39 -0.11 5.03
C PRO A 25 12.75 -0.87 3.87
N THR A 26 13.35 -1.99 3.47
CA THR A 26 12.83 -2.89 2.44
C THR A 26 12.24 -4.16 3.07
N PRO A 27 11.18 -4.73 2.48
CA PRO A 27 10.64 -6.00 2.95
C PRO A 27 11.64 -7.15 2.77
N ALA A 28 11.52 -8.18 3.61
CA ALA A 28 12.23 -9.42 3.41
C ALA A 28 11.76 -10.13 2.13
N ILE A 29 12.71 -10.72 1.39
CA ILE A 29 12.44 -11.51 0.18
C ILE A 29 11.60 -12.74 0.54
N ALA A 30 11.97 -13.45 1.61
CA ALA A 30 11.18 -14.50 2.24
C ALA A 30 10.91 -14.11 3.70
N SER A 31 9.63 -14.04 4.07
CA SER A 31 9.21 -13.78 5.44
C SER A 31 9.01 -15.11 6.18
N ALA A 32 9.40 -15.19 7.45
CA ALA A 32 8.95 -16.27 8.33
C ALA A 32 7.46 -16.11 8.71
N GLU A 33 6.89 -14.93 8.44
CA GLU A 33 5.47 -14.64 8.67
C GLU A 33 4.60 -15.15 7.52
N TRP A 34 3.32 -15.36 7.83
CA TRP A 34 2.33 -15.76 6.84
C TRP A 34 2.21 -14.70 5.72
N SER A 35 1.89 -15.16 4.50
CA SER A 35 1.64 -14.30 3.35
C SER A 35 0.50 -14.88 2.51
N LEU A 36 -0.38 -14.00 2.02
CA LEU A 36 -1.51 -14.33 1.16
C LEU A 36 -1.14 -14.08 -0.30
N ILE A 37 -1.66 -14.92 -1.19
CA ILE A 37 -1.53 -14.72 -2.64
C ILE A 37 -2.61 -13.72 -3.05
N PHE A 38 -2.19 -12.59 -3.62
CA PHE A 38 -3.06 -11.54 -4.11
C PHE A 38 -3.01 -11.47 -5.64
N ARG A 39 -4.14 -11.74 -6.29
CA ARG A 39 -4.32 -11.62 -7.75
C ARG A 39 -5.32 -10.52 -8.03
N PHE A 40 -5.10 -9.72 -9.06
CA PHE A 40 -5.94 -8.56 -9.34
C PHE A 40 -6.00 -8.24 -10.82
N GLN A 41 -7.11 -7.58 -11.20
CA GLN A 41 -7.27 -6.93 -12.50
C GLN A 41 -6.89 -5.45 -12.36
N ASP A 42 -6.49 -4.80 -13.45
CA ASP A 42 -6.18 -3.37 -13.39
C ASP A 42 -7.41 -2.51 -13.09
N PRO A 43 -7.24 -1.35 -12.41
CA PRO A 43 -8.34 -0.46 -12.10
C PRO A 43 -9.12 -0.05 -13.34
N ARG A 44 -10.45 -0.11 -13.23
CA ARG A 44 -11.40 0.25 -14.28
C ARG A 44 -12.39 1.28 -13.77
N ARG A 45 -12.99 2.03 -14.69
CA ARG A 45 -14.06 2.98 -14.39
C ARG A 45 -15.43 2.33 -14.53
N VAL A 46 -16.37 2.78 -13.71
CA VAL A 46 -17.80 2.50 -13.83
C VAL A 46 -18.58 3.79 -13.61
N SER A 47 -19.48 4.10 -14.54
CA SER A 47 -20.41 5.23 -14.41
C SER A 47 -21.74 4.72 -13.89
N VAL A 48 -22.26 5.35 -12.84
CA VAL A 48 -23.44 4.89 -12.12
C VAL A 48 -24.40 6.07 -11.94
N VAL A 49 -25.63 5.93 -12.42
CA VAL A 49 -26.70 6.89 -12.11
C VAL A 49 -27.23 6.55 -10.73
N LEU A 50 -27.10 7.47 -9.79
CA LEU A 50 -27.59 7.29 -8.43
C LEU A 50 -29.11 7.52 -8.37
N PRO A 51 -29.86 6.86 -7.48
CA PRO A 51 -31.28 7.13 -7.28
C PRO A 51 -31.52 8.62 -7.00
N GLY A 52 -32.41 9.25 -7.76
CA GLY A 52 -32.70 10.69 -7.67
C GLY A 52 -31.64 11.61 -8.31
N GLY A 53 -30.56 11.07 -8.85
CA GLY A 53 -29.53 11.81 -9.56
C GLY A 53 -29.78 11.84 -11.06
N ALA A 54 -29.70 13.03 -11.68
CA ALA A 54 -29.80 13.18 -13.13
C ALA A 54 -28.47 12.91 -13.86
N ARG A 55 -27.34 12.99 -13.16
CA ARG A 55 -25.99 12.84 -13.73
C ARG A 55 -25.31 11.56 -13.25
N PRO A 56 -24.63 10.80 -14.13
CA PRO A 56 -23.80 9.68 -13.70
C PRO A 56 -22.67 10.13 -12.78
N VAL A 57 -22.41 9.35 -11.74
CA VAL A 57 -21.23 9.46 -10.89
C VAL A 57 -20.24 8.37 -11.28
N VAL A 58 -18.99 8.75 -11.45
CA VAL A 58 -17.92 7.80 -11.79
C VAL A 58 -17.27 7.24 -10.53
N TYR A 59 -17.01 5.96 -10.55
CA TYR A 59 -16.20 5.25 -9.57
C TYR A 59 -15.07 4.50 -10.28
N TRP A 60 -13.95 4.34 -9.58
CA TRP A 60 -12.90 3.41 -9.96
C TRP A 60 -13.05 2.13 -9.16
N TYR A 61 -12.75 0.98 -9.77
CA TYR A 61 -12.75 -0.29 -9.08
C TYR A 61 -11.65 -1.22 -9.55
N MET A 62 -11.23 -2.11 -8.65
CA MET A 62 -10.24 -3.15 -8.89
C MET A 62 -10.78 -4.47 -8.35
N LEU A 63 -11.00 -5.45 -9.24
CA LEU A 63 -11.36 -6.81 -8.84
C LEU A 63 -10.10 -7.57 -8.41
N TYR A 64 -10.22 -8.36 -7.35
CA TYR A 64 -9.11 -9.14 -6.84
C TYR A 64 -9.56 -10.46 -6.21
N THR A 65 -8.61 -11.37 -6.09
CA THR A 65 -8.75 -12.66 -5.42
C THR A 65 -7.65 -12.79 -4.39
N VAL A 66 -8.02 -13.26 -3.19
CA VAL A 66 -7.10 -13.51 -2.08
C VAL A 66 -7.13 -14.99 -1.74
N GLU A 67 -5.99 -15.63 -1.87
CA GLU A 67 -5.79 -17.06 -1.60
C GLU A 67 -4.84 -17.21 -0.41
N ASN A 68 -5.16 -18.16 0.47
CA ASN A 68 -4.33 -18.51 1.61
C ASN A 68 -3.53 -19.79 1.29
N PRO A 69 -2.23 -19.68 0.99
CA PRO A 69 -1.39 -20.84 0.69
C PRO A 69 -0.91 -21.58 1.94
N THR A 70 -1.25 -21.09 3.15
CA THR A 70 -0.83 -21.70 4.42
C THR A 70 -1.80 -22.79 4.86
N GLU A 71 -1.39 -23.61 5.83
CA GLU A 71 -2.21 -24.70 6.38
C GLU A 71 -3.18 -24.24 7.49
N ARG A 72 -3.15 -22.96 7.87
CA ARG A 72 -3.98 -22.40 8.96
C ARG A 72 -4.85 -21.26 8.47
N GLU A 73 -5.96 -21.02 9.16
CA GLU A 73 -6.79 -19.84 8.92
C GLU A 73 -6.01 -18.54 9.18
N ILE A 74 -6.13 -17.57 8.27
CA ILE A 74 -5.50 -16.25 8.41
C ILE A 74 -6.59 -15.19 8.56
N ASN A 75 -6.47 -14.34 9.58
CA ASN A 75 -7.35 -13.18 9.71
C ASN A 75 -6.93 -12.09 8.72
N PHE A 76 -7.74 -11.88 7.69
CA PHE A 76 -7.50 -10.94 6.61
C PHE A 76 -8.31 -9.67 6.82
N VAL A 77 -7.61 -8.56 7.02
CA VAL A 77 -8.22 -7.22 7.12
C VAL A 77 -7.47 -6.31 6.15
N PRO A 78 -7.89 -6.23 4.88
CA PRO A 78 -7.19 -5.43 3.89
C PRO A 78 -7.41 -3.94 4.12
N GLU A 79 -6.34 -3.16 3.97
CA GLU A 79 -6.47 -1.73 3.73
C GLU A 79 -5.93 -1.43 2.33
N ILE A 80 -6.84 -0.98 1.46
CA ILE A 80 -6.57 -0.71 0.05
C ILE A 80 -6.80 0.78 -0.21
N ARG A 81 -5.81 1.48 -0.76
CA ARG A 81 -5.87 2.93 -0.98
C ARG A 81 -5.13 3.34 -2.25
N ILE A 82 -5.59 4.43 -2.85
CA ILE A 82 -4.90 5.12 -3.94
C ILE A 82 -4.12 6.30 -3.36
N VAL A 83 -2.89 6.50 -3.84
CA VAL A 83 -2.11 7.73 -3.63
C VAL A 83 -1.79 8.31 -5.00
N THR A 84 -2.20 9.55 -5.25
CA THR A 84 -1.95 10.24 -6.52
C THR A 84 -0.61 10.97 -6.53
N ASP A 85 -0.13 11.37 -7.70
CA ASP A 85 1.03 12.26 -7.85
C ASP A 85 0.84 13.66 -7.24
N ARG A 86 -0.41 14.04 -6.94
CA ARG A 86 -0.78 15.24 -6.16
C ARG A 86 -0.88 15.00 -4.66
N LEU A 87 -0.38 13.85 -4.19
CA LEU A 87 -0.38 13.45 -2.78
C LEU A 87 -1.77 13.28 -2.17
N GLN A 88 -2.81 13.16 -2.99
CA GLN A 88 -4.16 12.85 -2.51
C GLN A 88 -4.22 11.38 -2.12
N VAL A 89 -4.69 11.09 -0.92
CA VAL A 89 -4.95 9.72 -0.44
C VAL A 89 -6.44 9.44 -0.52
N ILE A 90 -6.81 8.40 -1.27
CA ILE A 90 -8.21 8.00 -1.46
C ILE A 90 -8.38 6.59 -0.91
N ARG A 91 -9.21 6.46 0.12
CA ARG A 91 -9.43 5.17 0.80
C ARG A 91 -10.54 4.38 0.09
N CYS A 92 -10.34 3.07 -0.02
CA CYS A 92 -11.36 2.19 -0.56
C CYS A 92 -12.66 2.29 0.28
N GLY A 93 -13.80 2.36 -0.40
CA GLY A 93 -15.13 2.42 0.22
C GLY A 93 -15.55 3.83 0.68
N GLU A 94 -14.64 4.79 0.77
CA GLU A 94 -14.97 6.13 1.28
C GLU A 94 -15.91 6.90 0.34
N GLY A 95 -17.14 7.10 0.81
CA GLY A 95 -18.23 7.74 0.05
C GLY A 95 -18.60 7.01 -1.26
N VAL A 96 -18.39 5.70 -1.30
CA VAL A 96 -18.86 4.85 -2.38
C VAL A 96 -20.34 4.52 -2.16
N SER A 97 -21.17 4.71 -3.20
CA SER A 97 -22.58 4.31 -3.15
C SER A 97 -22.72 2.79 -3.28
N PRO A 98 -23.68 2.14 -2.58
CA PRO A 98 -24.02 0.74 -2.80
C PRO A 98 -24.37 0.40 -4.26
N GLU A 99 -24.85 1.37 -5.05
CA GLU A 99 -25.12 1.18 -6.48
C GLU A 99 -23.85 0.94 -7.31
N ALA A 100 -22.71 1.46 -6.86
CA ALA A 100 -21.43 1.19 -7.51
C ALA A 100 -21.08 -0.28 -7.41
N TYR A 101 -21.16 -0.86 -6.21
CA TYR A 101 -20.97 -2.30 -6.02
C TYR A 101 -21.97 -3.11 -6.85
N ARG A 102 -23.28 -2.80 -6.81
CA ARG A 102 -24.28 -3.53 -7.60
C ARG A 102 -23.97 -3.51 -9.11
N SER A 103 -23.55 -2.36 -9.62
CA SER A 103 -23.18 -2.21 -11.04
C SER A 103 -21.92 -3.00 -11.40
N ILE A 104 -20.90 -2.97 -10.54
CA ILE A 104 -19.68 -3.75 -10.73
C ILE A 104 -19.95 -5.25 -10.63
N HIS A 105 -20.74 -5.69 -9.64
CA HIS A 105 -21.09 -7.09 -9.45
C HIS A 105 -21.82 -7.66 -10.67
N ARG A 106 -22.80 -6.94 -11.22
CA ARG A 106 -23.46 -7.31 -12.49
C ARG A 106 -22.47 -7.43 -13.65
N ARG A 107 -21.52 -6.50 -13.75
CA ARG A 107 -20.52 -6.47 -14.83
C ARG A 107 -19.45 -7.56 -14.69
N ALA A 108 -19.05 -7.89 -13.47
CA ALA A 108 -18.03 -8.88 -13.18
C ALA A 108 -18.50 -10.30 -13.52
N ASN A 109 -19.82 -10.54 -13.44
CA ASN A 109 -20.44 -11.86 -13.66
C ASN A 109 -19.76 -12.98 -12.85
N ASP A 110 -19.35 -12.64 -11.64
CA ASP A 110 -18.66 -13.53 -10.72
C ASP A 110 -19.56 -13.77 -9.50
N PRO A 111 -20.22 -14.94 -9.40
CA PRO A 111 -21.11 -15.24 -8.29
C PRO A 111 -20.38 -15.42 -6.95
N ALA A 112 -19.05 -15.57 -6.96
CA ALA A 112 -18.24 -15.67 -5.75
C ALA A 112 -17.81 -14.29 -5.21
N LEU A 113 -18.05 -13.20 -5.97
CA LEU A 113 -17.65 -11.85 -5.60
C LEU A 113 -18.40 -11.37 -4.35
N VAL A 114 -17.69 -11.22 -3.24
CA VAL A 114 -18.32 -10.79 -1.99
C VAL A 114 -18.48 -9.27 -1.93
N PRO A 115 -19.52 -8.78 -1.23
CA PRO A 115 -19.64 -7.36 -0.90
C PRO A 115 -18.44 -6.83 -0.12
N PRO A 116 -18.04 -5.56 -0.29
CA PRO A 116 -16.88 -4.98 0.40
C PRO A 116 -16.91 -5.14 1.92
N GLU A 117 -18.07 -5.06 2.55
CA GLU A 117 -18.24 -5.21 4.00
C GLU A 117 -18.02 -6.66 4.49
N LYS A 118 -18.05 -7.65 3.59
CA LYS A 118 -17.85 -9.07 3.90
C LYS A 118 -16.44 -9.57 3.56
N ILE A 119 -15.59 -8.75 2.95
CA ILE A 119 -14.26 -9.20 2.53
C ILE A 119 -13.33 -9.48 3.71
N ALA A 120 -13.46 -8.68 4.78
CA ALA A 120 -12.67 -8.85 5.99
C ALA A 120 -13.08 -10.13 6.75
N GLY A 121 -12.11 -10.72 7.46
CA GLY A 121 -12.29 -11.90 8.30
C GLY A 121 -11.39 -13.05 7.89
N ARG A 122 -11.76 -14.27 8.31
CA ARG A 122 -10.90 -15.46 8.21
C ARG A 122 -10.85 -16.02 6.79
N VAL A 123 -9.66 -16.12 6.22
CA VAL A 123 -9.40 -16.79 4.93
C VAL A 123 -8.95 -18.21 5.22
N GLN A 124 -9.74 -19.17 4.74
CA GLN A 124 -9.47 -20.59 4.89
C GLN A 124 -8.30 -21.00 3.99
N PRO A 125 -7.49 -22.00 4.40
CA PRO A 125 -6.50 -22.63 3.54
C PRO A 125 -7.04 -23.10 2.19
N GLY A 126 -6.22 -22.97 1.15
CA GLY A 126 -6.46 -23.58 -0.15
C GLY A 126 -7.12 -22.69 -1.19
N LYS A 127 -6.83 -23.00 -2.46
CA LYS A 127 -7.26 -22.22 -3.64
C LYS A 127 -8.78 -22.14 -3.81
N ASP A 128 -9.49 -23.23 -3.56
CA ASP A 128 -10.96 -23.31 -3.74
C ASP A 128 -11.73 -22.50 -2.68
N ARG A 129 -11.03 -22.01 -1.66
CA ARG A 129 -11.57 -21.13 -0.62
C ARG A 129 -11.09 -19.69 -0.75
N ALA A 130 -10.52 -19.33 -1.90
CA ALA A 130 -10.10 -17.97 -2.16
C ALA A 130 -11.29 -17.00 -2.07
N ARG A 131 -11.03 -15.81 -1.53
CA ARG A 131 -12.03 -14.75 -1.43
C ARG A 131 -11.93 -13.84 -2.64
N HIS A 132 -13.06 -13.64 -3.32
CA HIS A 132 -13.17 -12.76 -4.47
C HIS A 132 -13.71 -11.42 -3.99
N GLY A 133 -12.94 -10.35 -4.16
CA GLY A 133 -13.25 -9.03 -3.64
C GLY A 133 -13.21 -7.95 -4.71
N VAL A 134 -13.73 -6.79 -4.33
CA VAL A 134 -13.67 -5.57 -5.14
C VAL A 134 -13.24 -4.41 -4.25
N ALA A 135 -12.23 -3.67 -4.69
CA ALA A 135 -11.88 -2.38 -4.14
C ALA A 135 -12.57 -1.31 -4.98
N ILE A 136 -13.23 -0.34 -4.33
CA ILE A 136 -13.96 0.72 -5.02
C ILE A 136 -13.55 2.07 -4.43
N TRP A 137 -13.27 3.04 -5.30
CA TRP A 137 -12.92 4.40 -4.94
C TRP A 137 -13.82 5.38 -5.69
N LYS A 138 -14.06 6.55 -5.09
CA LYS A 138 -14.59 7.70 -5.84
C LYS A 138 -13.66 8.08 -6.98
N ASP A 139 -14.21 8.74 -7.99
CA ASP A 139 -13.38 9.45 -8.95
C ASP A 139 -12.48 10.47 -8.25
N PHE A 140 -11.35 10.75 -8.87
CA PHE A 140 -10.32 11.62 -8.34
C PHE A 140 -9.88 12.63 -9.39
N ASP A 141 -9.04 13.56 -8.96
CA ASP A 141 -8.64 14.72 -9.72
C ASP A 141 -8.29 14.36 -11.19
N PRO A 142 -9.02 14.95 -12.18
CA PRO A 142 -8.84 14.67 -13.60
C PRO A 142 -7.54 15.26 -14.18
N GLU A 143 -6.66 15.83 -13.38
CA GLU A 143 -5.37 16.33 -13.81
C GLU A 143 -4.19 15.42 -13.37
N ILE A 144 -4.44 14.38 -12.55
CA ILE A 144 -3.37 13.47 -12.13
C ILE A 144 -2.81 12.68 -13.33
N ARG A 145 -1.51 12.38 -13.33
CA ARG A 145 -0.84 11.63 -14.40
C ARG A 145 -0.39 10.25 -13.97
N SER A 146 -0.25 10.04 -12.66
CA SER A 146 0.04 8.73 -12.10
C SER A 146 -0.61 8.57 -10.73
N PHE A 147 -0.81 7.32 -10.34
CA PHE A 147 -1.24 6.96 -9.01
C PHE A 147 -0.68 5.60 -8.63
N THR A 148 -0.62 5.30 -7.34
CA THR A 148 -0.20 3.99 -6.84
C THR A 148 -1.32 3.40 -5.99
N VAL A 149 -1.74 2.17 -6.32
CA VAL A 149 -2.61 1.39 -5.44
C VAL A 149 -1.72 0.70 -4.41
N TYR A 150 -2.03 0.92 -3.14
CA TYR A 150 -1.37 0.23 -2.04
C TYR A 150 -2.33 -0.76 -1.40
N VAL A 151 -1.87 -2.00 -1.21
CA VAL A 151 -2.62 -3.11 -0.60
C VAL A 151 -1.84 -3.63 0.60
N SER A 152 -2.39 -3.43 1.80
CA SER A 152 -1.82 -3.95 3.05
C SER A 152 -2.71 -5.02 3.65
N GLY A 153 -2.20 -5.76 4.64
CA GLY A 153 -2.89 -6.92 5.22
C GLY A 153 -2.69 -8.22 4.43
N LEU A 154 -1.76 -8.24 3.47
CA LEU A 154 -1.40 -9.42 2.68
C LEU A 154 -0.29 -10.27 3.32
N SER A 155 0.36 -9.77 4.36
CA SER A 155 1.43 -10.46 5.08
C SER A 155 1.43 -10.07 6.55
N GLY A 156 1.89 -10.99 7.41
CA GLY A 156 2.16 -10.75 8.82
C GLY A 156 3.46 -9.97 9.08
N GLU A 157 4.28 -9.76 8.05
CA GLU A 157 5.59 -9.12 8.18
C GLU A 157 5.48 -7.65 8.65
N MET A 158 6.17 -7.37 9.75
CA MET A 158 6.25 -6.06 10.37
C MET A 158 7.69 -5.71 10.73
N MET A 159 8.03 -4.43 10.64
CA MET A 159 9.35 -3.92 11.02
C MET A 159 9.20 -2.71 11.94
N ARG A 160 9.93 -2.71 13.05
CA ARG A 160 10.11 -1.52 13.88
C ARG A 160 11.24 -0.69 13.28
N TRP A 161 10.90 0.47 12.73
CA TRP A 161 11.86 1.40 12.17
C TRP A 161 12.09 2.55 13.15
N LYS A 162 13.35 2.82 13.50
CA LYS A 162 13.71 3.93 14.39
C LYS A 162 13.31 5.23 13.72
N ASN A 163 12.58 6.10 14.42
CA ASN A 163 12.26 7.41 13.90
C ASN A 163 13.52 8.29 13.93
N PRO A 164 14.07 8.73 12.78
CA PRO A 164 15.25 9.57 12.75
C PRO A 164 15.00 10.96 13.34
N ALA A 165 13.74 11.40 13.41
CA ALA A 165 13.33 12.68 13.98
C ALA A 165 12.95 12.59 15.47
N PHE A 166 13.16 11.44 16.13
CA PHE A 166 12.86 11.30 17.56
C PHE A 166 13.77 12.19 18.40
N ASN A 167 13.17 12.99 19.28
CA ASN A 167 13.88 13.80 20.26
C ASN A 167 13.64 13.23 21.68
N PRO A 168 14.67 12.71 22.38
CA PRO A 168 14.52 12.14 23.72
C PRO A 168 14.17 13.16 24.80
N GLU A 169 14.39 14.46 24.56
CA GLU A 169 14.08 15.55 25.50
C GLU A 169 12.60 15.95 25.47
N LYS A 170 11.86 15.55 24.42
CA LYS A 170 10.42 15.81 24.30
C LYS A 170 9.62 14.60 24.77
N PRO A 171 8.43 14.80 25.39
CA PRO A 171 7.54 13.69 25.73
C PRO A 171 7.25 12.81 24.51
N GLN A 172 7.17 11.49 24.72
CA GLN A 172 6.75 10.58 23.67
C GLN A 172 5.26 10.78 23.37
N GLY A 173 4.93 10.91 22.10
CA GLY A 173 3.58 11.18 21.65
C GLY A 173 3.44 11.00 20.15
N ARG A 174 2.27 11.34 19.59
CA ARG A 174 1.99 11.24 18.14
C ARG A 174 3.07 11.93 17.30
N ASP A 175 3.53 13.08 17.75
CA ASP A 175 4.47 13.94 17.02
C ASP A 175 5.94 13.69 17.39
N ASN A 176 6.21 12.82 18.37
CA ASN A 176 7.56 12.46 18.82
C ASN A 176 7.66 10.99 19.21
N ARG A 177 7.45 10.10 18.23
CA ARG A 177 7.55 8.64 18.44
C ARG A 177 8.99 8.19 18.31
N ALA A 178 9.45 7.28 19.17
CA ALA A 178 10.78 6.68 19.04
C ALA A 178 10.86 5.70 17.84
N TYR A 179 9.75 5.06 17.48
CA TYR A 179 9.69 4.08 16.41
C TYR A 179 8.40 4.21 15.59
N PHE A 180 8.51 3.84 14.32
CA PHE A 180 7.38 3.53 13.45
C PHE A 180 7.25 2.01 13.33
N LEU A 181 6.01 1.52 13.27
CA LEU A 181 5.71 0.13 12.92
C LEU A 181 5.31 0.10 11.45
N LEU A 182 6.20 -0.42 10.61
CA LEU A 182 5.98 -0.54 9.17
C LEU A 182 5.48 -1.94 8.84
N ARG A 183 4.57 -2.03 7.87
CA ARG A 183 3.99 -3.29 7.39
C ARG A 183 4.38 -3.53 5.94
N LYS A 184 4.66 -4.79 5.61
CA LYS A 184 4.84 -5.18 4.21
C LYS A 184 3.56 -4.92 3.43
N THR A 185 3.67 -4.05 2.44
CA THR A 185 2.55 -3.53 1.64
C THR A 185 2.87 -3.68 0.17
N LEU A 186 1.93 -4.22 -0.59
CA LEU A 186 2.03 -4.28 -2.05
C LEU A 186 1.78 -2.87 -2.61
N ALA A 187 2.66 -2.40 -3.47
CA ALA A 187 2.56 -1.14 -4.19
C ALA A 187 2.45 -1.43 -5.69
N ILE A 188 1.38 -0.93 -6.30
CA ILE A 188 1.06 -1.16 -7.71
C ILE A 188 1.02 0.20 -8.40
N PRO A 189 2.14 0.66 -8.99
CA PRO A 189 2.22 1.97 -9.63
C PRO A 189 1.59 1.95 -11.02
N TYR A 190 0.77 2.95 -11.31
CA TYR A 190 0.09 3.16 -12.58
C TYR A 190 0.41 4.53 -13.18
N SER A 191 0.59 4.55 -14.49
CA SER A 191 0.53 5.77 -15.31
C SER A 191 -0.84 5.89 -15.95
N LEU A 192 -1.33 7.13 -16.09
CA LEU A 192 -2.55 7.47 -16.82
C LEU A 192 -2.14 8.19 -18.11
N PRO A 193 -1.98 7.45 -19.23
CA PRO A 193 -1.56 8.05 -20.48
C PRO A 193 -2.70 8.83 -21.14
N GLY A 194 -2.45 10.07 -21.55
CA GLY A 194 -3.41 10.89 -22.31
C GLY A 194 -3.66 12.25 -21.68
N SER A 195 -4.40 13.09 -22.39
CA SER A 195 -4.86 14.39 -21.89
C SER A 195 -6.10 14.24 -21.02
N GLU A 196 -6.41 15.28 -20.23
CA GLU A 196 -7.64 15.35 -19.42
C GLU A 196 -8.90 15.02 -20.23
N ALA A 197 -9.01 15.56 -21.44
CA ALA A 197 -10.15 15.39 -22.33
C ALA A 197 -10.43 13.92 -22.72
N SER A 198 -9.41 13.05 -22.70
CA SER A 198 -9.54 11.64 -23.05
C SER A 198 -9.76 10.71 -21.86
N ARG A 199 -9.81 11.25 -20.62
CA ARG A 199 -9.89 10.44 -19.38
C ARG A 199 -11.09 9.51 -19.31
N GLY A 200 -12.16 9.81 -20.05
CA GLY A 200 -13.28 8.92 -20.39
C GLY A 200 -12.87 7.47 -20.68
N GLU A 201 -11.84 7.32 -21.50
CA GLU A 201 -11.48 6.07 -22.18
C GLU A 201 -10.09 5.55 -21.76
N ILE A 202 -9.36 6.31 -20.93
CA ILE A 202 -8.00 5.95 -20.52
C ILE A 202 -8.02 4.73 -19.60
N VAL A 203 -7.30 3.70 -20.02
CA VAL A 203 -6.96 2.52 -19.20
C VAL A 203 -5.63 2.78 -18.50
N PRO A 204 -5.55 2.66 -17.16
CA PRO A 204 -4.29 2.78 -16.44
C PRO A 204 -3.27 1.75 -16.95
N ARG A 205 -2.02 2.17 -17.12
CA ARG A 205 -0.91 1.27 -17.49
C ARG A 205 0.00 1.05 -16.30
N ARG A 206 0.30 -0.20 -15.98
CA ARG A 206 1.29 -0.54 -14.95
C ARG A 206 2.64 0.05 -15.34
N ILE A 207 3.34 0.62 -14.36
CA ILE A 207 4.72 1.12 -14.56
C ILE A 207 5.73 -0.01 -14.42
N ALA A 208 5.39 -1.06 -13.67
CA ALA A 208 6.18 -2.28 -13.54
C ALA A 208 5.25 -3.49 -13.64
N ASP A 209 5.69 -4.52 -14.36
CA ASP A 209 4.94 -5.76 -14.51
C ASP A 209 5.06 -6.65 -13.26
N GLU A 210 6.17 -6.53 -12.52
CA GLU A 210 6.41 -7.23 -11.28
C GLU A 210 5.75 -6.55 -10.06
N GLN A 211 5.34 -7.37 -9.09
CA GLN A 211 4.80 -6.89 -7.83
C GLN A 211 5.88 -6.20 -6.99
N LYS A 212 5.72 -4.89 -6.74
CA LYS A 212 6.63 -4.13 -5.88
C LYS A 212 6.15 -4.13 -4.43
N TRP A 213 6.97 -4.65 -3.52
CA TRP A 213 6.69 -4.64 -2.07
C TRP A 213 7.47 -3.53 -1.37
N VAL A 214 6.83 -2.85 -0.42
CA VAL A 214 7.44 -1.77 0.39
C VAL A 214 7.09 -1.90 1.87
N MET A 215 7.90 -1.31 2.76
CA MET A 215 7.57 -1.17 4.18
C MET A 215 6.95 0.21 4.42
N ARG A 216 5.69 0.26 4.89
CA ARG A 216 4.98 1.53 5.14
C ARG A 216 3.86 1.44 6.17
#